data_AF-A0AAW4BLB8-F1
#
_entry.id   AF-A0AAW4BLB8-F1
#
_cell.length_a   1.000
_cell.length_b   1.000
_cell.length_c   1.000
_cell.angle_alpha   90.00
_cell.angle_beta   90.00
_cell.angle_gamma   90.00
#
_symmetry.space_group_name_H-M   'P 1'
#
loop_
_entity.id
_entity.type
_entity.pdbx_description
1 polymer ?
#
loop_
_entity_poly.entity_id
_entity_poly.type
_entity_poly.pdbx_seq_one_letter_code
_entity_poly.pdbx_strand_id
1 'polypeptide(L)'
;MQDEINQYHELAKDAGNRLRAYILSVSSGATGVFFLALTKDDQKYSDLEQILLSAALISFVITVVLCLYELRVDAKRFFALTQELKKSKDEQCWKANEKYKKKRYWLIHSSYVTLGIAMTATSAFLVLRILCT
;
A
#
# COMPACT_ATOMS: atom_id res chain seq x y z
N MET A 1 -17.63 -28.53 0.12
CA MET A 1 -16.34 -28.55 0.86
C MET A 1 -15.15 -28.25 -0.05
N GLN A 2 -14.91 -28.99 -1.15
CA GLN A 2 -13.83 -28.66 -2.09
C GLN A 2 -14.07 -27.34 -2.84
N ASP A 3 -15.32 -27.06 -3.24
CA ASP A 3 -15.70 -25.81 -3.92
C ASP A 3 -15.55 -24.58 -3.02
N GLU A 4 -15.88 -24.69 -1.73
CA GLU A 4 -15.69 -23.59 -0.76
C GLU A 4 -14.20 -23.28 -0.55
N ILE A 5 -13.34 -24.30 -0.50
CA ILE A 5 -11.89 -24.13 -0.37
C ILE A 5 -11.32 -23.43 -1.62
N ASN A 6 -11.76 -23.83 -2.81
CA ASN A 6 -11.39 -23.17 -4.06
C ASN A 6 -11.88 -21.72 -4.11
N GLN A 7 -13.09 -21.45 -3.62
CA GLN A 7 -13.65 -20.11 -3.53
C GLN A 7 -12.83 -19.21 -2.59
N TYR A 8 -12.39 -19.70 -1.42
CA TYR A 8 -11.50 -18.95 -0.54
C TYR A 8 -10.10 -18.74 -1.13
N HIS A 9 -9.60 -19.70 -1.91
CA HIS A 9 -8.33 -19.57 -2.60
C HIS A 9 -8.40 -18.49 -3.71
N GLU A 10 -9.47 -18.49 -4.50
CA GLU A 10 -9.75 -17.45 -5.51
C GLU A 10 -9.90 -16.06 -4.87
N LEU A 11 -10.61 -15.93 -3.73
CA LEU A 11 -10.73 -14.67 -3.01
C LEU A 11 -9.39 -14.14 -2.49
N ALA A 12 -8.53 -15.02 -1.96
CA ALA A 12 -7.19 -14.63 -1.52
C ALA A 12 -6.31 -14.20 -2.70
N LYS A 13 -6.45 -14.89 -3.84
CA LYS A 13 -5.76 -14.56 -5.09
C LYS A 13 -6.21 -13.21 -5.66
N ASP A 14 -7.52 -12.92 -5.66
CA ASP A 14 -8.06 -11.65 -6.14
C ASP A 14 -7.62 -10.48 -5.24
N ALA A 15 -7.66 -10.65 -3.91
CA ALA A 15 -7.16 -9.64 -2.97
C ALA A 15 -5.67 -9.34 -3.19
N GLY A 16 -4.85 -10.38 -3.42
CA GLY A 16 -3.44 -10.23 -3.76
C GLY A 16 -3.22 -9.53 -5.10
N ASN A 17 -4.00 -9.85 -6.13
CA ASN A 17 -3.93 -9.20 -7.44
C ASN A 17 -4.32 -7.73 -7.37
N ARG A 18 -5.38 -7.37 -6.63
CA ARG A 18 -5.78 -5.97 -6.41
C ARG A 18 -4.67 -5.17 -5.72
N LEU A 19 -4.06 -5.74 -4.68
CA LEU A 19 -2.98 -5.06 -3.98
C LEU A 19 -1.72 -4.92 -4.85
N ARG A 20 -1.40 -5.95 -5.64
CA ARG A 20 -0.32 -5.89 -6.63
C ARG A 20 -0.57 -4.77 -7.64
N ALA A 21 -1.78 -4.66 -8.19
CA ALA A 21 -2.14 -3.59 -9.12
C ALA A 21 -2.02 -2.20 -8.46
N TYR A 22 -2.41 -2.08 -7.19
CA TYR A 22 -2.26 -0.85 -6.42
C TYR A 22 -0.79 -0.47 -6.21
N ILE A 23 0.04 -1.39 -5.72
CA ILE A 23 1.48 -1.16 -5.55
C ILE A 23 2.14 -0.80 -6.89
N LEU A 24 1.78 -1.50 -7.96
CA LEU A 24 2.32 -1.23 -9.30
C LEU A 24 1.93 0.18 -9.77
N SER A 25 0.68 0.59 -9.59
CA SER A 25 0.20 1.93 -9.93
C SER A 25 0.96 3.02 -9.16
N VAL A 26 1.04 2.88 -7.83
CA VAL A 26 1.78 3.83 -6.97
C VAL A 26 3.26 3.89 -7.34
N SER A 27 3.91 2.74 -7.56
CA SER A 27 5.32 2.68 -7.94
C SER A 27 5.56 3.35 -9.30
N SER A 28 4.69 3.09 -10.28
CA SER A 28 4.80 3.68 -11.63
C SER A 28 4.62 5.20 -11.58
N GLY A 29 3.64 5.67 -10.80
CA GLY A 29 3.41 7.10 -10.59
C GLY A 29 4.60 7.79 -9.94
N ALA A 30 5.16 7.19 -8.87
CA ALA A 30 6.38 7.68 -8.25
C ALA A 30 7.54 7.73 -9.25
N THR A 31 7.80 6.65 -9.99
CA THR A 31 8.86 6.62 -11.01
C THR A 31 8.69 7.73 -12.05
N GLY A 32 7.47 7.99 -12.54
CA GLY A 32 7.22 9.08 -13.49
C GLY A 32 7.59 10.46 -12.94
N VAL A 33 7.23 10.74 -11.69
CA VAL A 33 7.56 12.00 -11.00
C VAL A 33 9.07 12.15 -10.83
N PHE A 34 9.75 11.11 -10.35
CA PHE A 34 11.20 11.14 -10.17
C PHE A 34 11.94 11.21 -11.51
N PHE A 35 11.44 10.54 -12.54
CA PHE A 35 12.01 10.64 -13.88
C PHE A 35 11.91 12.07 -14.41
N LEU A 36 10.75 12.73 -14.26
CA LEU A 36 10.54 14.13 -14.64
C LEU A 36 11.43 15.09 -13.84
N ALA A 37 11.67 14.80 -12.56
CA ALA A 37 12.64 15.55 -11.77
C ALA A 37 14.05 15.41 -12.36
N LEU A 38 14.48 14.18 -12.68
CA LEU A 38 15.83 13.88 -13.18
C LEU A 38 16.10 14.34 -14.62
N THR A 39 15.08 14.50 -15.48
CA THR A 39 15.31 14.83 -16.91
C THR A 39 15.70 16.29 -17.17
N LYS A 40 15.69 17.16 -16.15
CA LYS A 40 16.06 18.57 -16.30
C LYS A 40 17.47 18.77 -15.75
N ASP A 41 18.47 18.36 -16.56
CA ASP A 41 19.90 18.26 -16.25
C ASP A 41 20.59 19.55 -15.75
N ASP A 42 19.95 20.72 -15.84
CA ASP A 42 20.55 22.03 -15.50
C ASP A 42 19.81 22.77 -14.36
N GLN A 43 18.90 22.10 -13.64
CA GLN A 43 18.08 22.76 -12.61
C GLN A 43 18.71 22.70 -11.21
N LYS A 44 19.09 23.87 -10.67
CA LYS A 44 19.34 24.06 -9.24
C LYS A 44 18.02 23.91 -8.48
N TYR A 45 17.89 22.84 -7.70
CA TYR A 45 16.79 22.70 -6.75
C TYR A 45 16.96 23.71 -5.62
N SER A 46 15.88 24.38 -5.24
CA SER A 46 15.83 25.09 -3.96
C SER A 46 15.82 24.08 -2.81
N ASP A 47 16.36 24.46 -1.65
CA ASP A 47 16.37 23.60 -0.45
C ASP A 47 14.96 23.06 -0.13
N LEU A 48 13.91 23.86 -0.37
CA LEU A 48 12.52 23.45 -0.20
C LEU A 48 12.07 22.38 -1.19
N GLU A 49 12.46 22.49 -2.47
CA GLU A 49 12.13 21.48 -3.48
C GLU A 49 12.82 20.15 -3.17
N GLN A 50 14.07 20.20 -2.72
CA GLN A 50 14.83 19.02 -2.36
C GLN A 50 14.24 18.32 -1.13
N ILE A 51 13.79 19.09 -0.12
CA ILE A 51 13.08 18.55 1.05
C ILE A 51 11.75 17.90 0.63
N LEU A 52 10.95 18.58 -0.21
CA LEU A 52 9.68 18.04 -0.71
C LEU A 52 9.87 16.74 -1.49
N LEU A 53 10.86 16.71 -2.39
CA LEU A 53 11.15 15.53 -3.21
C LEU A 53 11.65 14.36 -2.36
N SER A 54 12.52 14.64 -1.37
CA SER A 54 13.03 13.63 -0.45
C SER A 54 11.93 13.08 0.47
N ALA A 55 11.07 13.95 0.99
CA ALA A 55 9.91 13.57 1.79
C ALA A 55 8.94 12.72 0.97
N ALA A 56 8.65 13.10 -0.27
CA ALA A 56 7.82 12.32 -1.18
C ALA A 56 8.42 10.93 -1.43
N LEU A 57 9.73 10.82 -1.70
CA LEU A 57 10.42 9.55 -1.91
C LEU A 57 10.26 8.62 -0.71
N ILE A 58 10.59 9.13 0.48
CA ILE A 58 10.53 8.36 1.72
C ILE A 58 9.09 7.91 1.99
N SER A 59 8.11 8.81 1.81
CA SER A 59 6.71 8.46 1.98
C SER A 59 6.24 7.38 0.99
N PHE A 60 6.61 7.46 -0.30
CA PHE A 60 6.28 6.41 -1.27
C PHE A 60 6.87 5.06 -0.89
N VAL A 61 8.14 5.01 -0.48
CA VAL A 61 8.79 3.77 -0.03
C VAL A 61 8.08 3.20 1.20
N ILE A 62 7.75 4.04 2.18
CA ILE A 62 7.01 3.62 3.37
C ILE A 62 5.62 3.09 2.99
N THR A 63 4.89 3.75 2.09
CA THR A 63 3.59 3.29 1.60
C THR A 63 3.69 1.90 0.96
N VAL A 64 4.70 1.67 0.11
CA VAL A 64 4.92 0.34 -0.50
C VAL A 64 5.19 -0.72 0.56
N VAL A 65 6.05 -0.43 1.56
CA VAL A 65 6.34 -1.37 2.66
C VAL A 65 5.08 -1.66 3.48
N LEU A 66 4.27 -0.64 3.78
CA LEU A 66 3.00 -0.80 4.49
C LEU A 66 2.02 -1.67 3.70
N CYS A 67 1.89 -1.45 2.38
CA CYS A 67 1.06 -2.29 1.52
C CYS A 67 1.58 -3.74 1.49
N LEU A 68 2.88 -3.98 1.34
CA LEU A 68 3.43 -5.34 1.41
C LEU A 68 3.18 -6.01 2.77
N TYR A 69 3.24 -5.24 3.86
CA TYR A 69 2.91 -5.75 5.18
C TYR A 69 1.41 -6.06 5.33
N GLU A 70 0.54 -5.22 4.76
CA GLU A 70 -0.90 -5.47 4.68
C GLU A 70 -1.20 -6.78 3.93
N LEU A 71 -0.53 -7.03 2.81
CA LEU A 71 -0.62 -8.29 2.06
C LEU A 71 -0.30 -9.49 2.96
N ARG A 72 0.79 -9.40 3.73
CA ARG A 72 1.23 -10.47 4.62
C ARG A 72 0.21 -10.73 5.73
N VAL A 73 -0.41 -9.66 6.25
CA VAL A 73 -1.45 -9.75 7.28
C VAL A 73 -2.74 -10.36 6.71
N ASP A 74 -3.16 -9.94 5.52
CA ASP A 74 -4.34 -10.48 4.87
C ASP A 74 -4.16 -11.95 4.48
N ALA A 75 -2.99 -12.34 3.94
CA ALA A 75 -2.67 -13.74 3.67
C ALA A 75 -2.74 -14.61 4.94
N LYS A 76 -2.16 -14.15 6.06
CA LYS A 76 -2.25 -14.85 7.35
C LYS A 76 -3.68 -14.96 7.86
N ARG A 77 -4.50 -13.93 7.64
CA ARG A 77 -5.92 -13.92 8.03
C ARG A 77 -6.72 -14.93 7.22
N PHE A 78 -6.56 -14.99 5.90
CA PHE A 78 -7.24 -15.98 5.06
C PHE A 78 -6.84 -17.41 5.43
N PHE A 79 -5.56 -17.64 5.75
CA PHE A 79 -5.09 -18.94 6.23
C PHE A 79 -5.69 -19.32 7.59
N ALA A 80 -5.76 -18.38 8.54
CA ALA A 80 -6.40 -18.60 9.83
C ALA A 80 -7.92 -18.84 9.69
N LEU A 81 -8.58 -18.11 8.79
CA LEU A 81 -10.01 -18.26 8.52
C LEU A 81 -10.33 -19.65 7.98
N THR A 82 -9.54 -20.11 7.00
CA THR A 82 -9.71 -21.44 6.39
C THR A 82 -9.39 -22.58 7.35
N GLN A 83 -8.46 -22.40 8.31
CA GLN A 83 -8.25 -23.37 9.40
C GLN A 83 -9.44 -23.44 10.36
N GLU A 84 -10.04 -22.31 10.73
CA GLU A 84 -11.21 -22.28 11.61
C GLU A 84 -12.46 -22.85 10.91
N LEU A 85 -12.66 -22.55 9.62
CA LEU A 85 -13.75 -23.12 8.82
C LEU A 85 -13.68 -24.65 8.67
N LYS A 86 -12.51 -25.27 8.86
CA LYS A 86 -12.35 -26.74 8.86
C LYS A 86 -12.80 -27.38 10.18
N LYS A 87 -12.98 -26.63 11.26
CA LYS A 87 -13.45 -27.13 12.56
C LYS A 87 -14.97 -27.21 12.62
N SER A 88 -15.49 -28.09 13.48
CA SER A 88 -16.92 -28.16 13.81
C SER A 88 -17.42 -26.81 14.32
N LYS A 89 -18.69 -26.46 14.06
CA LYS A 89 -19.29 -25.16 14.44
C LYS A 89 -19.11 -24.82 15.93
N ASP A 90 -19.09 -25.82 16.79
CA ASP A 90 -18.95 -25.65 18.25
C ASP A 90 -17.49 -25.39 18.69
N GLU A 91 -16.51 -25.66 17.83
CA GLU A 91 -15.06 -25.46 18.09
C GLU A 91 -14.47 -24.22 17.38
N GLN A 92 -15.28 -23.50 16.58
CA GLN A 92 -14.84 -22.32 15.86
C GLN A 92 -14.58 -21.14 16.81
N CYS A 93 -13.36 -20.60 16.79
CA CYS A 93 -12.96 -19.48 17.63
C CYS A 93 -12.48 -18.28 16.81
N TRP A 94 -13.31 -17.24 16.76
CA TRP A 94 -13.08 -16.04 15.92
C TRP A 94 -12.11 -15.01 16.51
N LYS A 95 -11.59 -15.22 17.74
CA LYS A 95 -10.68 -14.29 18.44
C LYS A 95 -9.44 -13.92 17.62
N ALA A 96 -8.89 -14.85 16.85
CA ALA A 96 -7.73 -14.58 15.99
C ALA A 96 -8.11 -13.64 14.84
N ASN A 97 -9.28 -13.84 14.23
CA ASN A 97 -9.77 -13.03 13.10
C ASN A 97 -10.05 -11.58 13.51
N GLU A 98 -10.61 -11.35 14.71
CA GLU A 98 -10.81 -9.98 15.24
C GLU A 98 -9.50 -9.22 15.42
N LYS A 99 -8.46 -9.89 15.94
CA LYS A 99 -7.12 -9.29 16.11
C LYS A 99 -6.52 -8.87 14.77
N TYR A 100 -6.69 -9.70 13.73
CA TYR A 100 -6.27 -9.35 12.37
C TYR A 100 -7.11 -8.22 11.77
N LYS A 101 -8.42 -8.17 12.04
CA LYS A 101 -9.31 -7.11 11.55
C LYS A 101 -8.91 -5.73 12.10
N LYS A 102 -8.61 -5.64 13.41
CA LYS A 102 -8.14 -4.40 14.05
C LYS A 102 -6.76 -3.97 13.52
N LYS A 103 -5.85 -4.93 13.33
CA LYS A 103 -4.50 -4.66 12.80
C LYS A 103 -4.56 -4.18 11.35
N ARG A 104 -5.40 -4.79 10.52
CA ARG A 104 -5.64 -4.41 9.12
C ARG A 104 -6.22 -3.00 9.01
N TYR A 105 -7.20 -2.64 9.85
CA TYR A 105 -7.77 -1.28 9.86
C TYR A 105 -6.68 -0.22 10.07
N TRP A 106 -5.78 -0.43 11.04
CA TRP A 106 -4.71 0.52 11.31
C TRP A 106 -3.67 0.56 10.18
N LEU A 107 -3.35 -0.59 9.57
CA LEU A 107 -2.46 -0.70 8.42
C LEU A 107 -2.99 0.04 7.19
N ILE A 108 -4.27 -0.17 6.85
CA ILE A 108 -4.94 0.54 5.75
C ILE A 108 -4.94 2.04 6.03
N HIS A 109 -5.30 2.45 7.24
CA HIS A 109 -5.34 3.87 7.56
C HIS A 109 -3.95 4.51 7.45
N SER A 110 -2.91 3.83 7.92
CA SER A 110 -1.52 4.29 7.81
C SER A 110 -1.02 4.33 6.36
N SER A 111 -1.38 3.35 5.52
CA SER A 111 -1.01 3.36 4.10
C SER A 111 -1.69 4.51 3.34
N TYR A 112 -2.96 4.80 3.62
CA TYR A 112 -3.66 5.94 3.03
C TYR A 112 -3.10 7.29 3.49
N VAL A 113 -2.75 7.44 4.77
CA VAL A 113 -2.13 8.68 5.28
C VAL A 113 -0.78 8.92 4.62
N THR A 114 0.07 7.88 4.55
CA THR A 114 1.40 8.00 3.92
C THR A 114 1.29 8.28 2.42
N LEU A 115 0.34 7.66 1.73
CA LEU A 115 0.04 7.98 0.33
C LEU A 115 -0.43 9.43 0.16
N GLY A 116 -1.32 9.91 1.02
CA GLY A 116 -1.82 11.28 0.99
C GLY A 116 -0.70 12.31 1.16
N ILE A 117 0.24 12.05 2.07
CA ILE A 117 1.44 12.88 2.24
C ILE A 117 2.32 12.83 0.98
N ALA A 118 2.54 11.65 0.42
CA ALA A 118 3.34 11.50 -0.81
C ALA A 118 2.71 12.26 -1.99
N MET A 119 1.39 12.13 -2.19
CA MET A 119 0.66 12.81 -3.26
C MET A 119 0.64 14.32 -3.08
N THR A 120 0.43 14.83 -1.87
CA THR A 120 0.42 16.27 -1.60
C THR A 120 1.81 16.88 -1.74
N ALA A 121 2.85 16.23 -1.21
CA ALA A 121 4.23 16.67 -1.38
C ALA A 121 4.65 16.68 -2.86
N THR A 122 4.27 15.65 -3.61
CA THR A 122 4.54 15.56 -5.05
C THR A 122 3.79 16.63 -5.84
N SER A 123 2.52 16.85 -5.52
CA SER A 123 1.70 17.88 -6.19
C SER A 123 2.24 19.28 -5.88
N ALA A 124 2.60 19.55 -4.63
CA ALA A 124 3.23 20.81 -4.23
C ALA A 124 4.58 21.01 -4.94
N PHE A 125 5.41 19.98 -5.03
CA PHE A 125 6.64 20.01 -5.81
C PHE A 125 6.37 20.36 -7.28
N LEU A 126 5.42 19.68 -7.94
CA LEU A 126 5.09 19.95 -9.34
C LEU A 126 4.54 21.36 -9.55
N VAL A 127 3.68 21.85 -8.66
CA VAL A 127 3.13 23.21 -8.72
C VAL A 127 4.22 24.26 -8.53
N LEU A 128 5.10 24.09 -7.53
CA LEU A 128 6.25 24.97 -7.34
C LEU A 128 7.16 24.94 -8.57
N ARG A 129 7.42 23.75 -9.11
CA ARG A 129 8.23 23.57 -10.31
C ARG A 129 7.62 24.28 -11.52
N ILE A 130 6.30 24.23 -11.71
CA ILE A 130 5.62 24.89 -12.84
C ILE A 130 5.52 26.40 -12.64
N LEU A 131 5.26 26.88 -11.42
CA LEU A 131 5.07 28.31 -11.13
C LEU A 131 6.39 29.08 -10.96
N CYS A 132 7.48 28.41 -10.57
CA CYS A 132 8.81 29.01 -10.42
C CYS A 132 9.75 28.72 -11.61
N THR A 133 9.25 28.06 -12.67
CA THR A 133 9.90 28.05 -14.00
C THR A 133 9.39 29.25 -14.79
#